data_AF-A0A9W7CL02-F1
#
_entry.id   AF-A0A9W7CL02-F1
#
_cell.length_a   1.000
_cell.length_b   1.000
_cell.length_c   1.000
_cell.angle_alpha   90.00
_cell.angle_beta   90.00
_cell.angle_gamma   90.00
#
_symmetry.space_group_name_H-M   'P 1'
#
loop_
_entity.id
_entity.type
_entity.pdbx_description
1 polymer ?
#
loop_
_entity_poly.entity_id
_entity_poly.type
_entity_poly.pdbx_seq_one_letter_code
_entity_poly.pdbx_strand_id
1 'polypeptide(L)'
;MAHHDKMLHLHKFDFNAVMEATTDEAKAAPWAMDVGHLEKAMLCPQCTRPMRLNVRSRHWRCRRKRSHEDSKEVQRSIWVNSWFSKMNLPQAIRLIFEWCMRIPQNQAAHMAKVSENTASDWYAACRVLCSKELLEGEFKV
;
A
#
# COMPACT_ATOMS: atom_id res chain seq x y z
N MET A 1 26.74 2.52 -8.95
CA MET A 1 25.34 2.46 -9.43
C MET A 1 24.35 2.14 -8.31
N ALA A 2 24.52 1.06 -7.54
CA ALA A 2 23.61 0.71 -6.42
C ALA A 2 23.46 1.79 -5.33
N HIS A 3 24.52 2.55 -5.01
CA HIS A 3 24.45 3.62 -4.00
C HIS A 3 23.60 4.83 -4.45
N HIS A 4 23.67 5.19 -5.73
CA HIS A 4 22.88 6.29 -6.31
C HIS A 4 21.39 5.91 -6.37
N ASP A 5 21.11 4.67 -6.76
CA ASP A 5 19.75 4.12 -6.81
C ASP A 5 19.11 4.03 -5.40
N LYS A 6 19.91 3.66 -4.39
CA LYS A 6 19.48 3.63 -2.98
C LYS A 6 19.18 5.04 -2.43
N MET A 7 19.95 6.06 -2.79
CA MET A 7 19.67 7.44 -2.41
C MET A 7 18.42 7.99 -3.11
N LEU A 8 18.26 7.73 -4.42
CA LEU A 8 17.04 8.10 -5.17
C LEU A 8 15.78 7.44 -4.60
N HIS A 9 15.90 6.19 -4.12
CA HIS A 9 14.81 5.49 -3.45
C HIS A 9 14.41 6.15 -2.13
N LEU A 10 15.37 6.67 -1.34
CA LEU A 10 15.09 7.33 -0.06
C LEU A 10 14.36 8.67 -0.23
N HIS A 11 14.63 9.42 -1.30
CA HIS A 11 13.92 10.67 -1.59
C HIS A 11 12.41 10.47 -1.81
N LYS A 12 11.96 9.27 -2.21
CA LYS A 12 10.54 8.95 -2.35
C LYS A 12 9.78 8.98 -1.02
N PHE A 13 10.48 8.95 0.11
CA PHE A 13 9.92 8.96 1.46
C PHE A 13 10.17 10.27 2.20
N ASP A 14 10.67 11.32 1.54
CA ASP A 14 10.71 12.63 2.17
C ASP A 14 9.28 13.20 2.36
N PHE A 15 9.16 14.19 3.24
CA PHE A 15 7.87 14.78 3.57
C PHE A 15 7.12 15.28 2.33
N ASN A 16 7.81 15.97 1.42
CA ASN A 16 7.17 16.56 0.24
C ASN A 16 6.68 15.49 -0.72
N ALA A 17 7.50 14.47 -0.97
CA ALA A 17 7.17 13.34 -1.83
C ALA A 17 5.96 12.57 -1.30
N VAL A 18 5.92 12.28 0.01
CA VAL A 18 4.79 11.59 0.63
C VAL A 18 3.52 12.46 0.61
N MET A 19 3.63 13.75 0.90
CA MET A 19 2.47 14.65 0.86
C MET A 19 1.93 14.82 -0.56
N GLU A 20 2.79 14.89 -1.56
CA GLU A 20 2.38 14.96 -2.97
C GLU A 20 1.76 13.65 -3.46
N ALA A 21 2.36 12.51 -3.12
CA ALA A 21 1.83 11.20 -3.48
C ALA A 21 0.45 10.94 -2.85
N THR A 22 0.20 11.51 -1.67
CA THR A 22 -1.03 11.28 -0.90
C THR A 22 -2.04 12.42 -1.02
N THR A 23 -2.00 13.24 -2.08
CA THR A 23 -3.06 14.23 -2.32
C THR A 23 -4.40 13.56 -2.63
N ASP A 24 -4.35 12.43 -3.35
CA ASP A 24 -5.52 11.65 -3.73
C ASP A 24 -5.12 10.21 -4.05
N GLU A 25 -6.13 9.36 -4.18
CA GLU A 25 -6.02 7.94 -4.50
C GLU A 25 -5.35 7.65 -5.86
N ALA A 26 -5.54 8.54 -6.85
CA ALA A 26 -5.01 8.35 -8.20
C ALA A 26 -3.51 8.57 -8.26
N LYS A 27 -2.94 9.39 -7.37
CA LYS A 27 -1.49 9.52 -7.19
C LYS A 27 -0.92 8.49 -6.21
N ALA A 28 -1.65 8.18 -5.14
CA ALA A 28 -1.17 7.30 -4.09
C ALA A 28 -0.94 5.88 -4.61
N ALA A 29 -1.85 5.34 -5.42
CA ALA A 29 -1.72 3.97 -5.91
C ALA A 29 -0.48 3.75 -6.81
N PRO A 30 -0.20 4.59 -7.83
CA PRO A 30 1.05 4.52 -8.58
C PRO A 30 2.29 4.66 -7.71
N TRP A 31 2.32 5.60 -6.75
CA TRP A 31 3.45 5.74 -5.83
C TRP A 31 3.65 4.48 -4.99
N ALA A 32 2.59 3.94 -4.40
CA ALA A 32 2.63 2.74 -3.58
C ALA A 32 3.05 1.50 -4.38
N MET A 33 2.64 1.40 -5.64
CA MET A 33 3.16 0.39 -6.57
C MET A 33 4.65 0.58 -6.81
N ASP A 34 5.10 1.82 -7.04
CA ASP A 34 6.47 2.13 -7.37
C ASP A 34 7.45 1.80 -6.25
N VAL A 35 7.08 2.12 -5.00
CA VAL A 35 7.86 1.77 -3.80
C VAL A 35 7.64 0.32 -3.32
N GLY A 36 6.85 -0.47 -4.03
CA GLY A 36 6.68 -1.91 -3.78
C GLY A 36 5.70 -2.28 -2.67
N HIS A 37 4.86 -1.36 -2.20
CA HIS A 37 3.79 -1.67 -1.24
C HIS A 37 2.52 -2.23 -1.91
N LEU A 38 2.35 -2.01 -3.21
CA LEU A 38 1.29 -2.61 -4.02
C LEU A 38 1.87 -3.38 -5.19
N GLU A 39 1.18 -4.45 -5.57
CA GLU A 39 1.54 -5.23 -6.74
C GLU A 39 1.41 -4.41 -8.04
N LYS A 40 2.47 -4.42 -8.85
CA LYS A 40 2.48 -3.80 -10.20
C LYS A 40 1.78 -4.67 -11.25
N ALA A 41 1.56 -5.95 -10.96
CA ALA A 41 0.92 -6.90 -11.86
C ALA A 41 0.13 -7.95 -11.06
N MET A 42 -0.90 -8.52 -11.69
CA MET A 42 -1.69 -9.59 -11.08
C MET A 42 -2.06 -10.65 -12.10
N LEU A 43 -1.96 -11.92 -11.70
CA LEU A 43 -2.45 -13.05 -12.48
C LEU A 43 -3.88 -13.40 -12.07
N CYS A 44 -4.70 -13.78 -13.05
CA CYS A 44 -6.05 -14.28 -12.78
C CYS A 44 -5.96 -15.62 -12.03
N PRO A 45 -6.65 -15.81 -10.90
CA PRO A 45 -6.62 -17.07 -10.17
C PRO A 45 -7.26 -18.24 -10.92
N GLN A 46 -8.11 -17.98 -11.93
CA GLN A 46 -8.77 -19.04 -12.70
C GLN A 46 -8.02 -19.43 -13.98
N CYS A 47 -7.45 -18.46 -14.70
CA CYS A 47 -6.81 -18.73 -16.00
C CYS A 47 -5.31 -18.39 -16.05
N THR A 48 -4.72 -18.03 -14.91
CA THR A 48 -3.28 -17.74 -14.68
C THR A 48 -2.65 -16.70 -15.63
N ARG A 49 -3.47 -15.97 -16.38
CA ARG A 49 -3.05 -14.92 -17.31
C ARG A 49 -3.05 -13.54 -16.66
N PRO A 50 -2.21 -12.61 -17.15
CA PRO A 50 -2.20 -11.23 -16.65
C PRO A 50 -3.57 -10.55 -16.72
N MET A 51 -3.94 -9.93 -15.61
CA MET A 51 -5.12 -9.08 -15.46
C MET A 51 -4.82 -7.66 -15.93
N ARG A 52 -5.86 -6.91 -16.31
CA ARG A 52 -5.74 -5.48 -16.63
C ARG A 52 -6.16 -4.65 -15.43
N LEU A 53 -5.34 -3.67 -15.06
CA LEU A 53 -5.70 -2.69 -14.04
C LEU A 53 -6.70 -1.69 -14.61
N ASN A 54 -7.87 -1.58 -13.97
CA ASN A 54 -8.72 -0.42 -14.13
C ASN A 54 -8.40 0.58 -13.00
N VAL A 55 -7.64 1.61 -13.33
CA VAL A 55 -7.17 2.63 -12.38
C VAL A 55 -8.35 3.40 -11.77
N ARG A 56 -9.39 3.73 -12.55
CA ARG A 56 -10.57 4.47 -12.06
C ARG A 56 -11.33 3.69 -11.01
N SER A 57 -11.62 2.42 -11.29
CA SER A 57 -12.32 1.57 -10.32
C SER A 57 -11.38 0.98 -9.28
N ARG A 58 -10.05 1.11 -9.42
CA ARG A 58 -9.05 0.51 -8.53
C ARG A 58 -9.17 -1.01 -8.41
N HIS A 59 -9.36 -1.67 -9.56
CA HIS A 59 -9.47 -3.12 -9.60
C HIS A 59 -8.72 -3.74 -10.77
N TRP A 60 -8.06 -4.86 -10.50
CA TRP A 60 -7.59 -5.81 -11.49
C TRP A 60 -8.78 -6.56 -12.08
N ARG A 61 -8.86 -6.65 -13.41
CA ARG A 61 -9.95 -7.35 -14.10
C ARG A 61 -9.42 -8.37 -15.11
N CYS A 62 -10.04 -9.55 -15.12
CA CYS A 62 -9.87 -10.55 -16.17
C CYS A 62 -11.19 -10.73 -16.94
N ARG A 63 -11.23 -10.22 -18.17
CA ARG A 63 -12.41 -10.31 -19.06
C ARG A 63 -12.51 -11.63 -19.84
N ARG A 64 -11.61 -12.58 -19.61
CA ARG A 64 -11.51 -13.84 -20.37
C ARG A 64 -12.52 -14.87 -19.88
N LYS A 65 -13.80 -14.49 -19.84
CA LYS A 65 -14.92 -15.28 -19.32
C LYS A 65 -14.96 -16.71 -19.87
N ARG A 66 -14.67 -16.90 -21.15
CA ARG A 66 -14.66 -18.24 -21.79
C ARG A 66 -13.61 -19.21 -21.24
N SER A 67 -12.59 -18.70 -20.55
CA SER A 67 -11.53 -19.50 -19.91
C SER A 67 -11.75 -19.69 -18.41
N HIS A 68 -12.90 -19.27 -17.89
CA HIS A 68 -13.27 -19.32 -16.48
C HIS A 68 -14.35 -20.38 -16.28
N GLU A 69 -14.27 -21.13 -15.19
CA GLU A 69 -15.18 -22.25 -14.90
C GLU A 69 -16.65 -21.81 -14.80
N ASP A 70 -16.88 -20.62 -14.26
CA ASP A 70 -18.20 -20.02 -14.08
C ASP A 70 -18.64 -19.10 -15.23
N SER A 71 -17.83 -18.97 -16.28
CA SER A 71 -18.05 -18.02 -17.38
C SER A 71 -18.22 -16.56 -16.95
N LYS A 72 -17.71 -16.15 -15.76
CA LYS A 72 -17.84 -14.78 -15.23
C LYS A 72 -16.56 -13.97 -15.37
N GLU A 73 -16.66 -12.66 -15.21
CA GLU A 73 -15.48 -11.79 -15.08
C GLU A 73 -14.90 -11.95 -13.68
N VAL A 74 -13.58 -12.09 -13.57
CA VAL A 74 -12.89 -12.05 -12.27
C VAL A 74 -12.41 -10.63 -12.04
N GLN A 75 -12.77 -10.08 -10.87
CA GLN A 75 -12.33 -8.78 -10.40
C GLN A 75 -11.67 -8.90 -9.02
N ARG A 76 -10.56 -8.19 -8.82
CA ARG A 76 -9.83 -8.11 -7.54
C ARG A 76 -9.47 -6.66 -7.27
N SER A 77 -9.61 -6.22 -6.03
CA SER A 77 -9.20 -4.87 -5.63
C SER A 77 -7.67 -4.73 -5.79
N ILE A 78 -7.18 -3.53 -6.08
CA ILE A 78 -5.73 -3.26 -6.00
C ILE A 78 -5.18 -3.47 -4.60
N TRP A 79 -6.04 -3.43 -3.59
CA TRP A 79 -5.67 -3.65 -2.20
C TRP A 79 -5.62 -5.12 -1.79
N VAL A 80 -5.96 -6.06 -2.67
CA VAL A 80 -6.04 -7.47 -2.30
C VAL A 80 -4.69 -7.93 -1.73
N ASN A 81 -4.73 -8.60 -0.58
CA ASN A 81 -3.55 -9.03 0.17
C ASN A 81 -2.60 -7.90 0.64
N SER A 82 -2.98 -6.64 0.45
CA SER A 82 -2.23 -5.49 0.99
C SER A 82 -2.73 -5.13 2.38
N TRP A 83 -1.83 -4.54 3.16
CA TRP A 83 -2.13 -3.97 4.45
C TRP A 83 -3.17 -2.82 4.37
N PHE A 84 -3.28 -2.17 3.21
CA PHE A 84 -4.19 -1.05 2.95
C PHE A 84 -5.64 -1.45 2.69
N SER A 85 -5.96 -2.74 2.58
CA SER A 85 -7.31 -3.21 2.23
C SER A 85 -8.44 -2.74 3.14
N LYS A 86 -8.11 -2.26 4.35
CA LYS A 86 -9.08 -1.79 5.35
C LYS A 86 -9.25 -0.26 5.38
N MET A 87 -8.56 0.50 4.53
CA MET A 87 -8.59 1.97 4.60
C MET A 87 -8.37 2.66 3.25
N ASN A 88 -8.60 3.98 3.24
CA ASN A 88 -8.19 4.87 2.16
C ASN A 88 -6.66 4.91 2.09
N LEU A 89 -6.09 4.72 0.89
CA LEU A 89 -4.64 4.56 0.73
C LEU A 89 -3.86 5.82 1.11
N PRO A 90 -4.19 7.02 0.61
CA PRO A 90 -3.56 8.25 1.07
C PRO A 90 -3.46 8.37 2.59
N GLN A 91 -4.55 8.10 3.30
CA GLN A 91 -4.57 8.19 4.76
C GLN A 91 -3.67 7.12 5.39
N ALA A 92 -3.66 5.91 4.85
CA ALA A 92 -2.84 4.82 5.38
C ALA A 92 -1.34 5.10 5.19
N ILE A 93 -0.94 5.60 4.02
CA ILE A 93 0.44 6.01 3.75
C ILE A 93 0.87 7.12 4.71
N ARG A 94 0.01 8.13 4.94
CA ARG A 94 0.30 9.22 5.89
C ARG A 94 0.49 8.72 7.32
N LEU A 95 -0.38 7.83 7.81
CA LEU A 95 -0.25 7.28 9.15
C LEU A 95 1.04 6.45 9.32
N ILE A 96 1.46 5.68 8.31
CA ILE A 96 2.75 4.98 8.34
C ILE A 96 3.89 5.99 8.43
N PHE A 97 3.88 7.00 7.56
CA PHE A 97 4.91 8.00 7.49
C PHE A 97 5.03 8.78 8.81
N GLU A 98 3.91 9.22 9.36
CA GLU A 98 3.83 9.91 10.66
C GLU A 98 4.32 9.01 11.81
N TRP A 99 3.99 7.71 11.78
CA TRP A 99 4.50 6.74 12.75
C TRP A 99 6.03 6.60 12.67
N CYS A 100 6.59 6.49 11.47
CA CYS A 100 8.04 6.46 11.24
C CYS A 100 8.73 7.74 11.74
N MET A 101 8.07 8.89 11.55
CA MET A 101 8.54 10.21 12.01
C MET A 101 8.28 10.47 13.51
N ARG A 102 7.73 9.48 14.24
CA ARG A 102 7.41 9.57 15.69
C ARG A 102 6.45 10.71 16.02
N ILE A 103 5.56 11.06 15.10
CA ILE A 103 4.53 12.07 15.33
C ILE A 103 3.52 11.53 16.37
N PRO A 104 3.11 12.33 17.38
CA PRO A 104 2.08 11.95 18.34
C PRO A 104 0.76 11.56 17.66
N GLN A 105 0.05 10.56 18.23
CA GLN A 105 -1.15 9.98 17.60
C GLN A 105 -2.27 10.99 17.36
N ASN A 106 -2.48 11.92 18.29
CA ASN A 106 -3.48 12.98 18.14
C ASN A 106 -3.15 13.92 16.97
N GLN A 107 -1.88 14.26 16.80
CA GLN A 107 -1.41 15.10 15.69
C GLN A 107 -1.47 14.35 14.35
N ALA A 108 -1.05 13.08 14.34
CA ALA A 108 -1.16 12.20 13.17
C ALA A 108 -2.62 12.01 12.73
N ALA A 109 -3.54 11.78 13.67
CA ALA A 109 -4.97 11.68 13.39
C ALA A 109 -5.50 12.95 12.70
N HIS A 110 -5.12 14.13 13.20
CA HIS A 110 -5.49 15.40 12.59
C HIS A 110 -4.92 15.57 11.16
N MET A 111 -3.63 15.25 10.96
CA MET A 111 -2.94 15.39 9.67
C MET A 111 -3.46 14.40 8.60
N ALA A 112 -3.74 13.16 9.00
CA ALA A 112 -4.30 12.12 8.15
C ALA A 112 -5.83 12.20 8.01
N LYS A 113 -6.50 13.11 8.75
CA LYS A 113 -7.96 13.28 8.79
C LYS A 113 -8.70 11.99 9.16
N VAL A 114 -8.22 11.31 10.20
CA VAL A 114 -8.83 10.10 10.78
C VAL A 114 -9.17 10.34 12.24
N SER A 115 -9.89 9.41 12.89
CA SER A 115 -10.10 9.45 14.33
C SER A 115 -8.81 9.08 15.07
N GLU A 116 -8.66 9.56 16.32
CA GLU A 116 -7.54 9.18 17.18
C GLU A 116 -7.50 7.68 17.45
N ASN A 117 -8.66 7.02 17.57
CA ASN A 117 -8.76 5.57 17.69
C ASN A 117 -8.14 4.87 16.47
N THR A 118 -8.47 5.33 15.25
CA THR A 118 -7.86 4.80 14.03
C THR A 118 -6.35 4.99 14.04
N ALA A 119 -5.85 6.18 14.40
CA ALA A 119 -4.40 6.42 14.48
C ALA A 119 -3.72 5.49 15.51
N SER A 120 -4.35 5.28 16.67
CA SER A 120 -3.85 4.37 17.72
C SER A 120 -3.78 2.92 17.24
N ASP A 121 -4.85 2.42 16.62
CA ASP A 121 -4.93 1.06 16.07
C ASP A 121 -3.86 0.82 15.00
N TRP A 122 -3.65 1.82 14.13
CA TRP A 122 -2.62 1.75 13.08
C TRP A 122 -1.21 1.78 13.66
N TYR A 123 -0.94 2.64 14.64
CA TYR A 123 0.35 2.67 15.33
C TYR A 123 0.62 1.35 16.05
N ALA A 124 -0.41 0.71 16.63
CA ALA A 124 -0.30 -0.61 17.22
C ALA A 124 0.01 -1.68 16.17
N ALA A 125 -0.70 -1.67 15.04
CA ALA A 125 -0.45 -2.59 13.94
C ALA A 125 0.97 -2.41 13.34
N CYS A 126 1.45 -1.18 13.16
CA CYS A 126 2.85 -0.92 12.76
C CYS A 126 3.84 -1.56 13.73
N ARG A 127 3.63 -1.40 15.04
CA ARG A 127 4.51 -2.02 16.06
C ARG A 127 4.52 -3.54 15.94
N VAL A 128 3.36 -4.18 15.81
CA VAL A 128 3.27 -5.65 15.69
C VAL A 128 3.95 -6.13 14.42
N LEU A 129 3.70 -5.48 13.28
CA LEU A 129 4.32 -5.85 12.01
C LEU A 129 5.83 -5.68 12.05
N CYS A 130 6.34 -4.54 12.50
CA CYS A 130 7.79 -4.34 12.60
C CYS A 130 8.44 -5.31 13.59
N SER A 131 7.75 -5.66 14.68
CA SER A 131 8.26 -6.67 15.62
C SER A 131 8.30 -8.05 14.97
N LYS A 132 7.26 -8.42 14.22
CA LYS A 132 7.21 -9.68 13.47
C LYS A 132 8.35 -9.76 12.44
N GLU A 133 8.50 -8.76 11.60
CA GLU A 133 9.57 -8.71 10.59
C GLU A 133 10.96 -8.72 11.23
N LEU A 134 11.14 -8.04 12.37
CA LEU A 134 12.40 -8.06 13.12
C LEU A 134 12.72 -9.46 13.66
N LEU A 135 11.71 -10.18 14.15
CA LEU A 135 11.86 -11.52 14.73
C LEU A 135 11.97 -12.63 13.68
N GLU A 136 11.32 -12.48 12.52
CA GLU A 136 11.39 -13.42 11.41
C GLU A 136 12.61 -13.18 10.51
N GLY A 137 13.19 -11.99 10.55
CA GLY A 137 14.43 -11.67 9.84
C GLY A 137 15.66 -12.35 10.45
N GLU A 138 16.74 -12.47 9.67
CA GLU A 138 18.04 -13.00 10.13
C GLU A 138 18.80 -12.07 11.10
N PHE A 139 18.09 -11.18 11.81
CA PHE A 139 18.68 -10.35 12.84
C PHE A 139 18.82 -11.18 14.12
N LYS A 140 19.89 -11.98 14.17
CA LYS A 140 20.33 -12.62 15.41
C LYS A 140 20.84 -11.54 16.36
N VAL A 141 20.21 -11.45 17.54
CA VAL A 141 20.74 -10.68 18.69
C VAL A 141 21.95 -11.41 19.26
#